data_AF-A0A9X0CZF3-F1
#
_entry.id   AF-A0A9X0CZF3-F1
#
_cell.length_a   1.000
_cell.length_b   1.000
_cell.length_c   1.000
_cell.angle_alpha   90.00
_cell.angle_beta   90.00
_cell.angle_gamma   90.00
#
_symmetry.space_group_name_H-M   'P 1'
#
loop_
_entity.id
_entity.type
_entity.pdbx_description
1 polymer ?
#
loop_
_entity_poly.entity_id
_entity_poly.type
_entity_poly.pdbx_seq_one_letter_code
_entity_poly.pdbx_strand_id
1 'polypeptide(L)'
;MWCFISEPNGIIHEIFLPKNAVGQDCLDKVCEKLKLVEKDYFGLKFGGAKGVQFWLNLRNSMSSQLTGKPPYRLYFLVKFFVKPQELQQEITRHQYYLTLKNFINEGKFDLSSLQTKTVARLCALVAHIECGDFSQERVPKYSSYIPMSVYNVYAKTSDLQKDAAIEHSKFVNVPVSESKVEFLHIMCGIQGYGIELFHGRLSDDKTLKKVDIYVGNDGIRVFSINHEFDLKQGKDVARRILEKRVSFEDVSTVSYNNRSFTVVHGGTGPQAQRDTYKMKCESDAVALFRTFTEFHTFYQCNTVKRSVIDQCTRTFAGRLFSVFVPRNEFGRIFLFDVQRTRRQAYSHAWGELNSCRIIDMTSSTSGSFRSVGTSAEYRPVQSPFSQRKCYSTKRIDEAGPSRGEGRRAIAERECMENMSPDQLKVMVRHLQDARICQICMDSEVATAFLPVWSRGLLCGVFRHVQGMPIMSKSNYLCTTSVLSLRIKWHIDPSLCNLRVIVVTIT
;
A
#
# COMPACT_ATOMS: atom_id res chain seq x y z
N MET A 1 8.02 16.09 -20.78
CA MET A 1 7.78 16.75 -19.49
C MET A 1 9.11 16.93 -18.79
N TRP A 2 9.24 18.02 -18.04
CA TRP A 2 10.44 18.41 -17.31
C TRP A 2 10.07 18.49 -15.83
N CYS A 3 10.77 17.74 -15.00
CA CYS A 3 10.44 17.53 -13.60
C CYS A 3 11.68 17.75 -12.73
N PHE A 4 11.48 18.42 -11.59
CA PHE A 4 12.43 18.52 -10.49
C PHE A 4 11.90 17.68 -9.34
N ILE A 5 12.66 16.68 -8.92
CA ILE A 5 12.29 15.80 -7.80
C ILE A 5 13.24 16.05 -6.64
N SER A 6 12.72 16.62 -5.57
CA SER A 6 13.47 16.92 -4.35
C SER A 6 13.50 15.71 -3.43
N GLU A 7 14.71 15.30 -3.04
CA GLU A 7 14.95 14.43 -1.89
C GLU A 7 14.75 15.20 -0.56
N PRO A 8 14.57 14.51 0.59
CA PRO A 8 14.37 15.18 1.88
C PRO A 8 15.62 15.89 2.42
N ASN A 9 16.80 15.62 1.86
CA ASN A 9 18.05 16.35 2.13
C ASN A 9 18.21 17.64 1.31
N GLY A 10 17.28 17.95 0.40
CA GLY A 10 17.34 19.12 -0.49
C GLY A 10 18.03 18.88 -1.83
N ILE A 11 18.58 17.70 -2.11
CA ILE A 11 19.09 17.35 -3.45
C ILE A 11 17.92 17.34 -4.45
N ILE A 12 18.15 17.90 -5.65
CA ILE A 12 17.13 17.99 -6.70
C ILE A 12 17.57 17.17 -7.91
N HIS A 13 16.77 16.16 -8.25
CA HIS A 13 16.91 15.39 -9.47
C HIS A 13 16.16 16.05 -10.62
N GLU A 14 16.92 16.53 -11.61
CA GLU A 14 16.35 16.93 -12.90
C GLU A 14 16.06 15.69 -13.76
N ILE A 15 14.82 15.55 -14.23
CA ILE A 15 14.36 14.42 -15.04
C ILE A 15 13.52 14.89 -16.23
N PHE A 16 13.87 14.39 -17.41
CA PHE A 16 13.11 14.54 -18.64
C PHE A 16 12.36 13.25 -18.98
N LEU A 17 11.08 13.39 -19.32
CA LEU A 17 10.15 12.29 -19.62
C LEU A 17 9.37 12.57 -20.91
N PRO A 18 8.84 11.55 -21.60
CA PRO A 18 7.82 11.71 -22.66
C PRO A 18 6.59 12.51 -22.18
N LYS A 19 5.74 13.02 -23.10
CA LYS A 19 4.51 13.77 -22.72
C LYS A 19 3.40 12.86 -22.14
N ASN A 20 3.43 11.59 -22.49
CA ASN A 20 2.51 10.53 -22.08
C ASN A 20 3.01 9.70 -20.88
N ALA A 21 4.12 10.09 -20.25
CA ALA A 21 4.69 9.34 -19.13
C ALA A 21 3.74 9.27 -17.93
N VAL A 22 3.73 8.11 -17.27
CA VAL A 22 2.99 7.86 -16.03
C VAL A 22 3.87 8.17 -14.81
N GLY A 23 3.27 8.27 -13.62
CA GLY A 23 4.03 8.55 -12.41
C GLY A 23 5.10 7.49 -12.07
N GLN A 24 4.89 6.23 -12.48
CA GLN A 24 5.85 5.14 -12.32
C GLN A 24 7.16 5.41 -13.07
N ASP A 25 7.10 5.88 -14.33
CA ASP A 25 8.28 6.21 -15.14
C ASP A 25 9.16 7.27 -14.45
N CYS A 26 8.53 8.18 -13.71
CA CYS A 26 9.21 9.22 -12.95
C CYS A 26 9.86 8.67 -11.68
N LEU A 27 9.15 7.81 -10.93
CA LEU A 27 9.67 7.15 -9.74
C LEU A 27 10.85 6.24 -10.09
N ASP A 28 10.70 5.42 -11.14
CA ASP A 28 11.71 4.45 -11.56
C ASP A 28 13.04 5.14 -11.94
N LYS A 29 13.02 6.27 -12.65
CA LYS A 29 14.23 7.04 -12.95
C LYS A 29 14.92 7.67 -11.72
N VAL A 30 14.17 8.00 -10.67
CA VAL A 30 14.77 8.48 -9.40
C VAL A 30 15.41 7.31 -8.67
N CYS A 31 14.69 6.20 -8.56
CA CYS A 31 15.19 4.98 -7.95
C CYS A 31 16.44 4.43 -8.67
N GLU A 32 16.48 4.49 -10.01
CA GLU A 32 17.66 4.16 -10.82
C GLU A 32 18.88 5.03 -10.47
N LYS A 33 18.72 6.36 -10.45
CA LYS A 33 19.79 7.29 -10.04
C LYS A 33 20.29 7.02 -8.61
N LEU A 34 19.40 6.63 -7.70
CA LEU A 34 19.72 6.27 -6.31
C LEU A 34 20.19 4.82 -6.13
N LYS A 35 20.19 3.98 -7.18
CA LYS A 35 20.45 2.53 -7.11
C LYS A 35 19.53 1.80 -6.11
N LEU A 36 18.28 2.27 -6.02
CA LEU A 36 17.27 1.81 -5.07
C LEU A 36 16.37 0.75 -5.74
N VAL A 37 16.45 -0.47 -5.22
CA VAL A 37 15.70 -1.66 -5.66
C VAL A 37 14.38 -1.77 -4.89
N GLU A 38 14.37 -1.40 -3.61
CA GLU A 38 13.20 -1.43 -2.71
C GLU A 38 12.16 -0.31 -2.99
N LYS A 39 11.86 -0.07 -4.27
CA LYS A 39 11.07 1.08 -4.73
C LYS A 39 9.61 1.08 -4.28
N ASP A 40 9.04 -0.09 -3.98
CA ASP A 40 7.65 -0.23 -3.53
C ASP A 40 7.34 0.51 -2.20
N TYR A 41 8.35 0.87 -1.40
CA TYR A 41 8.15 1.66 -0.18
C TYR A 41 8.01 3.18 -0.41
N PHE A 42 8.33 3.67 -1.61
CA PHE A 42 8.46 5.09 -1.91
C PHE A 42 7.32 5.61 -2.79
N GLY A 43 7.17 6.93 -2.80
CA GLY A 43 6.25 7.62 -3.69
C GLY A 43 6.69 9.05 -3.99
N LEU A 44 5.92 9.71 -4.84
CA LEU A 44 6.13 11.11 -5.19
C LEU A 44 4.96 11.94 -4.67
N LYS A 45 5.22 12.94 -3.83
CA LYS A 45 4.23 13.98 -3.51
C LYS A 45 4.37 15.17 -4.45
N PHE A 46 3.28 15.89 -4.70
CA PHE A 46 3.28 17.14 -5.45
C PHE A 46 2.38 18.18 -4.78
N GLY A 47 2.74 19.46 -4.93
CA GLY A 47 1.95 20.57 -4.42
C GLY A 47 0.66 20.76 -5.21
N GLY A 48 -0.48 20.50 -4.56
CA GLY A 48 -1.79 20.83 -5.09
C GLY A 48 -2.17 22.30 -4.83
N ALA A 49 -3.38 22.66 -5.28
CA ALA A 49 -3.92 23.99 -5.04
C ALA A 49 -3.99 24.30 -3.53
N LYS A 50 -3.59 25.53 -3.15
CA LYS A 50 -3.57 26.02 -1.77
C LYS A 50 -2.53 25.32 -0.85
N GLY A 51 -1.48 24.74 -1.41
CA GLY A 51 -0.30 24.26 -0.67
C GLY A 51 -0.42 22.88 -0.02
N VAL A 52 -1.56 22.19 -0.19
CA VAL A 52 -1.73 20.79 0.25
C VAL A 52 -0.91 19.87 -0.65
N GLN A 53 -0.13 18.97 -0.07
CA GLN A 53 0.66 17.98 -0.81
C GLN A 53 -0.15 16.70 -1.05
N PHE A 54 -0.16 16.19 -2.28
CA PHE A 54 -0.88 14.97 -2.65
C PHE A 54 0.07 13.89 -3.18
N TRP A 55 -0.20 12.61 -2.89
CA TRP A 55 0.50 11.48 -3.50
C TRP A 55 0.11 11.34 -4.99
N LEU A 56 1.10 11.47 -5.88
CA LEU A 56 0.97 11.21 -7.31
C LEU A 56 0.56 9.75 -7.52
N ASN A 57 -0.52 9.50 -8.25
CA ASN A 57 -0.87 8.14 -8.65
C ASN A 57 0.11 7.69 -9.75
N LEU A 58 0.87 6.64 -9.45
CA LEU A 58 1.95 6.14 -10.31
C LEU A 58 1.45 5.54 -11.63
N ARG A 59 0.19 5.09 -11.70
CA ARG A 59 -0.41 4.44 -12.89
C ARG A 59 -1.15 5.41 -13.81
N ASN A 60 -1.43 6.62 -13.34
CA ASN A 60 -2.05 7.67 -14.15
C ASN A 60 -1.00 8.52 -14.85
N SER A 61 -1.36 9.07 -16.02
CA SER A 61 -0.53 10.06 -16.73
C SER A 61 -0.17 11.23 -15.80
N MET A 62 1.09 11.66 -15.81
CA MET A 62 1.48 12.79 -14.97
C MET A 62 0.84 14.09 -15.47
N SER A 63 0.67 14.26 -16.79
CA SER A 63 0.08 15.47 -17.39
C SER A 63 -1.41 15.66 -17.07
N SER A 64 -2.12 14.63 -16.60
CA SER A 64 -3.49 14.76 -16.11
C SER A 64 -3.59 15.08 -14.61
N GLN A 65 -2.49 14.94 -13.86
CA GLN A 65 -2.44 15.15 -12.41
C GLN A 65 -1.72 16.44 -12.02
N LEU A 66 -0.63 16.75 -12.73
CA LEU A 66 0.21 17.90 -12.48
C LEU A 66 -0.33 19.12 -13.23
N THR A 67 -0.71 20.15 -12.47
CA THR A 67 -1.17 21.43 -13.01
C THR A 67 -0.04 22.44 -13.09
N GLY A 68 -0.19 23.45 -13.95
CA GLY A 68 0.81 24.50 -14.17
C GLY A 68 1.82 24.21 -15.28
N LYS A 69 2.81 25.09 -15.40
CA LYS A 69 3.89 25.02 -16.40
C LYS A 69 5.10 24.26 -15.82
N PRO A 70 5.87 23.52 -16.65
CA PRO A 70 7.14 22.93 -16.22
C PRO A 70 8.16 24.02 -15.82
N PRO A 71 9.16 23.72 -14.97
CA PRO A 71 9.43 22.41 -14.38
C PRO A 71 8.45 22.03 -13.27
N TYR A 72 7.89 20.83 -13.35
CA TYR A 72 7.00 20.29 -12.32
C TYR A 72 7.80 19.90 -11.07
N ARG A 73 7.38 20.36 -9.89
CA ARG A 73 8.06 20.07 -8.62
C ARG A 73 7.40 18.90 -7.90
N LEU A 74 8.19 17.87 -7.62
CA LEU A 74 7.80 16.64 -6.93
C LEU A 74 8.73 16.42 -5.74
N TYR A 75 8.25 15.68 -4.74
CA TYR A 75 9.02 15.32 -3.54
C TYR A 75 9.11 13.81 -3.43
N PHE A 76 10.32 13.27 -3.41
CA PHE A 76 10.58 11.84 -3.20
C PHE A 76 10.55 11.54 -1.69
N LEU A 77 9.61 10.70 -1.27
CA LEU A 77 9.31 10.43 0.13
C LEU A 77 8.95 8.95 0.34
N VAL A 78 9.20 8.43 1.54
CA VAL A 78 8.65 7.13 1.97
C VAL A 78 7.12 7.24 2.06
N LYS A 79 6.42 6.35 1.34
CA LYS A 79 4.95 6.23 1.34
C LYS A 79 4.47 5.14 2.31
N PHE A 80 5.15 4.00 2.30
CA PHE A 80 4.84 2.86 3.17
C PHE A 80 6.03 2.61 4.10
N PHE A 81 5.78 2.73 5.40
CA PHE A 81 6.79 2.55 6.44
C PHE A 81 6.74 1.13 7.00
N VAL A 82 7.81 0.36 6.82
CA VAL A 82 7.98 -0.99 7.40
C VAL A 82 9.00 -0.98 8.54
N LYS A 83 9.17 -2.08 9.27
CA LYS A 83 10.16 -2.15 10.36
C LYS A 83 11.59 -2.11 9.80
N PRO A 84 12.58 -1.62 10.57
CA PRO A 84 13.97 -1.53 10.10
C PRO A 84 14.56 -2.88 9.66
N GLN A 85 14.11 -3.99 10.25
CA GLN A 85 14.57 -5.34 9.89
C GLN A 85 14.11 -5.80 8.51
N GLU A 86 13.09 -5.16 7.93
CA GLU A 86 12.56 -5.49 6.60
C GLU A 86 13.31 -4.76 5.48
N LEU A 87 14.06 -3.70 5.83
CA LEU A 87 14.81 -2.89 4.86
C LEU A 87 16.17 -3.53 4.57
N GLN A 88 16.39 -3.94 3.33
CA GLN A 88 17.52 -4.77 2.91
C GLN A 88 18.73 -3.92 2.50
N GLN A 89 18.52 -2.84 1.75
CA GLN A 89 19.58 -1.95 1.29
C GLN A 89 19.87 -0.83 2.29
N GLU A 90 21.13 -0.41 2.39
CA GLU A 90 21.49 0.76 3.20
C GLU A 90 20.89 2.06 2.61
N ILE A 91 20.83 2.21 1.28
CA ILE A 91 20.24 3.40 0.66
C ILE A 91 18.77 3.59 1.05
N THR A 92 18.00 2.51 1.13
CA THR A 92 16.61 2.52 1.60
C THR A 92 16.52 3.02 3.04
N ARG A 93 17.36 2.50 3.94
CA ARG A 93 17.44 2.96 5.34
C ARG A 93 17.86 4.42 5.44
N HIS A 94 18.77 4.88 4.58
CA HIS A 94 19.17 6.28 4.52
C HIS A 94 18.02 7.20 4.08
N GLN A 95 17.28 6.85 3.03
CA GLN A 95 16.12 7.62 2.57
C GLN A 95 14.97 7.63 3.59
N TYR A 96 14.80 6.54 4.34
CA TYR A 96 13.94 6.50 5.53
C TYR A 96 14.39 7.50 6.61
N TYR A 97 15.68 7.47 6.98
CA TYR A 97 16.26 8.42 7.95
C TYR A 97 16.06 9.88 7.51
N LEU A 98 16.33 10.21 6.23
CA LEU A 98 16.15 11.54 5.68
C LEU A 98 14.68 11.99 5.75
N THR A 99 13.74 11.11 5.37
CA THR A 99 12.30 11.40 5.44
C THR A 99 11.86 11.65 6.89
N LEU A 100 12.31 10.82 7.83
CA LEU A 100 11.97 10.94 9.25
C LEU A 100 12.59 12.18 9.91
N LYS A 101 13.85 12.50 9.61
CA LYS A 101 14.50 13.75 10.04
C LYS A 101 13.72 14.98 9.55
N ASN A 102 13.32 14.99 8.28
CA ASN A 102 12.49 16.09 7.77
C ASN A 102 11.13 16.17 8.49
N PHE A 103 10.46 15.04 8.76
CA PHE A 103 9.20 15.01 9.50
C PHE A 103 9.35 15.43 10.98
N ILE A 104 10.49 15.15 11.62
CA ILE A 104 10.83 15.70 12.94
C ILE A 104 10.91 17.22 12.88
N ASN A 105 11.65 17.77 11.92
CA ASN A 105 11.82 19.22 11.73
C ASN A 105 10.51 19.95 11.38
N GLU A 106 9.63 19.30 10.60
CA GLU A 106 8.26 19.76 10.32
C GLU A 106 7.30 19.66 11.53
N GLY A 107 7.72 19.05 12.65
CA GLY A 107 6.91 18.91 13.85
C GLY A 107 5.78 17.89 13.75
N LYS A 108 5.91 16.88 12.86
CA LYS A 108 4.89 15.83 12.66
C LYS A 108 4.85 14.77 13.77
N PHE A 109 5.93 14.63 14.54
CA PHE A 109 6.02 13.73 15.68
C PHE A 109 5.82 14.49 16.99
N ASP A 110 4.98 13.96 17.88
CA ASP A 110 4.99 14.42 19.27
C ASP A 110 6.21 13.81 19.98
N LEU A 111 7.32 14.54 19.93
CA LEU A 111 8.52 14.19 20.68
C LEU A 111 8.46 14.69 22.14
N SER A 112 7.46 15.48 22.52
CA SER A 112 7.39 16.14 23.84
C SER A 112 6.89 15.23 24.97
N SER A 113 6.20 14.15 24.61
CA SER A 113 5.72 13.11 25.54
C SER A 113 6.75 11.98 25.79
N LEU A 114 7.93 12.05 25.16
CA LEU A 114 8.97 11.04 25.31
C LEU A 114 9.84 11.28 26.55
N GLN A 115 10.55 10.25 27.00
CA GLN A 115 11.57 10.39 28.05
C GLN A 115 12.75 11.21 27.52
N THR A 116 13.30 12.13 28.33
CA THR A 116 14.48 12.95 27.98
C THR A 116 15.61 12.12 27.39
N LYS A 117 15.93 10.97 27.99
CA LYS A 117 16.99 10.07 27.53
C LYS A 117 16.78 9.57 26.10
N THR A 118 15.53 9.31 25.70
CA THR A 118 15.20 8.90 24.32
C THR A 118 15.42 10.04 23.34
N VAL A 119 15.05 11.27 23.72
CA VAL A 119 15.25 12.47 22.88
C VAL A 119 16.74 12.81 22.79
N ALA A 120 17.49 12.71 23.89
CA ALA A 120 18.95 12.86 23.91
C ALA A 120 19.64 11.82 23.01
N ARG A 121 19.23 10.55 23.07
CA ARG A 121 19.73 9.46 22.19
C ARG A 121 19.39 9.71 20.72
N LEU A 122 18.19 10.22 20.40
CA LEU A 122 17.83 10.62 19.03
C LEU A 122 18.74 11.75 18.52
N CYS A 123 18.92 12.82 19.31
CA CYS A 123 19.83 13.92 18.96
C CYS A 123 21.29 13.45 18.77
N ALA A 124 21.76 12.54 19.62
CA ALA A 124 23.08 11.92 19.51
C ALA A 124 23.24 11.09 18.23
N LEU A 125 22.24 10.25 17.88
CA LEU A 125 22.25 9.46 16.66
C LEU A 125 22.22 10.34 15.39
N VAL A 126 21.41 11.40 15.39
CA VAL A 126 21.38 12.35 14.26
C VAL A 126 22.73 13.05 14.11
N ALA A 127 23.34 13.50 15.21
CA ALA A 127 24.65 14.10 15.20
C ALA A 127 25.74 13.14 14.70
N HIS A 128 25.71 11.89 15.14
CA HIS A 128 26.67 10.87 14.71
C HIS A 128 26.56 10.56 13.21
N ILE A 129 25.33 10.51 12.67
CA ILE A 129 25.08 10.28 11.24
C ILE A 129 25.56 11.46 10.36
N GLU A 130 25.61 12.69 10.90
CA GLU A 130 25.99 13.90 10.16
C GLU A 130 27.44 14.35 10.37
N CYS A 131 27.99 14.14 11.57
CA CYS A 131 29.29 14.66 11.99
C CYS A 131 30.35 13.58 12.23
N GLY A 132 29.96 12.30 12.30
CA GLY A 132 30.84 11.20 12.72
C GLY A 132 31.06 11.18 14.24
N ASP A 133 32.19 10.61 14.68
CA ASP A 133 32.53 10.41 16.09
C ASP A 133 32.47 11.70 16.94
N PHE A 134 32.10 11.54 18.21
CA PHE A 134 32.06 12.64 19.17
C PHE A 134 33.47 13.22 19.42
N SER A 135 33.62 14.54 19.24
CA SER A 135 34.81 15.31 19.62
C SER A 135 34.45 16.45 20.58
N GLN A 136 35.23 16.60 21.65
CA GLN A 136 35.06 17.70 22.61
C GLN A 136 35.41 19.08 22.00
N GLU A 137 36.26 19.13 20.97
CA GLU A 137 36.65 20.36 20.28
C GLU A 137 35.55 20.87 19.34
N ARG A 138 34.70 19.96 18.83
CA ARG A 138 33.62 20.27 17.87
C ARG A 138 32.30 19.65 18.32
N VAL A 139 31.82 20.05 19.50
CA VAL A 139 30.53 19.60 20.04
C VAL A 139 29.38 20.07 19.12
N PRO A 140 28.57 19.15 18.55
CA PRO A 140 27.43 19.52 17.72
C PRO A 140 26.36 20.32 18.46
N LYS A 141 25.66 21.20 17.76
CA LYS A 141 24.51 21.94 18.30
C LYS A 141 23.26 21.06 18.27
N TYR A 142 23.11 20.17 19.25
CA TYR A 142 22.02 19.18 19.32
C TYR A 142 20.62 19.81 19.29
N SER A 143 20.47 21.05 19.78
CA SER A 143 19.24 21.86 19.65
C SER A 143 18.75 22.10 18.22
N SER A 144 19.59 21.88 17.20
CA SER A 144 19.21 22.02 15.78
C SER A 144 18.58 20.76 15.16
N TYR A 145 18.65 19.62 15.84
CA TYR A 145 18.14 18.33 15.33
C TYR A 145 16.68 18.03 15.71
N ILE A 146 16.06 18.89 16.51
CA ILE A 146 14.66 18.81 16.93
C ILE A 146 14.00 20.20 16.85
N PRO A 147 12.66 20.30 16.72
CA PRO A 147 11.98 21.58 16.78
C PRO A 147 12.26 22.34 18.08
N MET A 148 12.49 23.65 17.98
CA MET A 148 12.80 24.51 19.14
C MET A 148 11.69 24.47 20.21
N SER A 149 10.44 24.24 19.81
CA SER A 149 9.31 24.00 20.72
C SER A 149 9.53 22.80 21.63
N VAL A 150 10.04 21.68 21.09
CA VAL A 150 10.38 20.46 21.83
C VAL A 150 11.62 20.70 22.70
N TYR A 151 12.66 21.32 22.15
CA TYR A 151 13.88 21.65 22.90
C TYR A 151 13.55 22.48 24.16
N ASN A 152 12.68 23.48 24.05
CA ASN A 152 12.24 24.34 25.14
C ASN A 152 11.42 23.63 26.23
N VAL A 153 10.86 22.45 25.97
CA VAL A 153 10.22 21.61 27.00
C VAL A 153 11.30 20.94 27.85
N TYR A 154 12.26 20.27 27.21
CA TYR A 154 13.32 19.53 27.90
C TYR A 154 14.35 20.44 28.58
N ALA A 155 14.64 21.62 28.02
CA ALA A 155 15.55 22.60 28.62
C ALA A 155 15.08 23.13 30.00
N LYS A 156 13.81 22.92 30.37
CA LYS A 156 13.28 23.27 31.70
C LYS A 156 13.52 22.18 32.76
N THR A 157 13.72 20.93 32.32
CA THR A 157 13.78 19.74 33.20
C THR A 157 15.13 19.05 33.17
N SER A 158 15.99 19.35 32.19
CA SER A 158 17.24 18.64 31.90
C SER A 158 18.16 19.48 31.02
N ASP A 159 19.47 19.25 31.14
CA ASP A 159 20.43 19.81 30.19
C ASP A 159 20.56 18.87 28.98
N LEU A 160 19.58 18.95 28.07
CA LEU A 160 19.50 18.11 26.88
C LEU A 160 20.76 18.19 26.00
N GLN A 161 21.49 19.31 26.03
CA GLN A 161 22.74 19.49 25.28
C GLN A 161 23.87 18.65 25.91
N LYS A 162 23.97 18.58 27.25
CA LYS A 162 24.88 17.67 27.94
C LYS A 162 24.46 16.20 27.81
N ASP A 163 23.19 15.89 27.99
CA ASP A 163 22.67 14.51 27.90
C ASP A 163 22.90 13.93 26.49
N ALA A 164 22.66 14.73 25.44
CA ALA A 164 22.94 14.32 24.06
C ALA A 164 24.46 14.17 23.80
N ALA A 165 25.32 14.97 24.41
CA ALA A 165 26.77 14.76 24.33
C ALA A 165 27.23 13.45 25.01
N ILE A 166 26.65 13.13 26.17
CA ILE A 166 26.91 11.88 26.90
C ILE A 166 26.43 10.67 26.10
N GLU A 167 25.25 10.72 25.47
CA GLU A 167 24.81 9.64 24.57
C GLU A 167 25.66 9.59 23.28
N HIS A 168 26.09 10.72 22.72
CA HIS A 168 26.92 10.76 21.50
C HIS A 168 28.30 10.12 21.73
N SER A 169 28.93 10.34 22.88
CA SER A 169 30.21 9.71 23.24
C SER A 169 30.19 8.17 23.28
N LYS A 170 29.01 7.54 23.30
CA LYS A 170 28.85 6.07 23.29
C LYS A 170 28.86 5.46 21.90
N PHE A 171 28.75 6.28 20.85
CA PHE A 171 28.76 5.83 19.45
C PHE A 171 30.14 5.92 18.80
N VAL A 172 31.19 6.23 19.56
CA VAL A 172 32.56 6.31 19.03
C VAL A 172 33.02 4.95 18.49
N ASN A 173 33.51 4.92 17.25
CA ASN A 173 33.82 3.74 16.43
C ASN A 173 32.61 2.87 16.01
N VAL A 174 31.37 3.31 16.22
CA VAL A 174 30.17 2.61 15.71
C VAL A 174 30.01 2.96 14.22
N PRO A 175 29.74 2.00 13.32
CA PRO A 175 29.49 2.34 11.92
C PRO A 175 28.18 3.13 11.76
N VAL A 176 28.22 4.21 11.00
CA VAL A 176 27.04 5.08 10.71
C VAL A 176 25.82 4.30 10.20
N SER A 177 26.03 3.16 9.52
CA SER A 177 24.97 2.25 9.09
C SER A 177 24.18 1.63 10.26
N GLU A 178 24.81 1.32 11.39
CA GLU A 178 24.13 0.86 12.61
C GLU A 178 23.39 2.00 13.30
N SER A 179 23.99 3.20 13.38
CA SER A 179 23.29 4.38 13.93
C SER A 179 22.03 4.73 13.15
N LYS A 180 22.03 4.56 11.82
CA LYS A 180 20.81 4.65 11.00
C LYS A 180 19.78 3.60 11.42
N VAL A 181 20.17 2.32 11.56
CA VAL A 181 19.25 1.24 11.98
C VAL A 181 18.65 1.51 13.37
N GLU A 182 19.47 1.93 14.33
CA GLU A 182 19.05 2.26 15.69
C GLU A 182 18.11 3.48 15.73
N PHE A 183 18.42 4.53 14.96
CA PHE A 183 17.52 5.68 14.79
C PHE A 183 16.16 5.23 14.24
N LEU A 184 16.15 4.39 13.20
CA LEU A 184 14.90 3.86 12.64
C LEU A 184 14.14 2.96 13.64
N HIS A 185 14.86 2.23 14.50
CA HIS A 185 14.25 1.40 15.55
C HIS A 185 13.51 2.26 16.58
N ILE A 186 14.15 3.32 17.08
CA ILE A 186 13.51 4.27 18.00
C ILE A 186 12.31 4.94 17.32
N MET A 187 12.48 5.46 16.10
CA MET A 187 11.40 6.13 15.36
C MET A 187 10.19 5.22 15.10
N CYS A 188 10.41 3.92 14.86
CA CYS A 188 9.35 2.93 14.66
C CYS A 188 8.44 2.76 15.91
N GLY A 189 8.92 3.11 17.11
CA GLY A 189 8.13 3.07 18.34
C GLY A 189 7.34 4.36 18.66
N ILE A 190 7.56 5.45 17.92
CA ILE A 190 6.96 6.77 18.22
C ILE A 190 5.59 6.91 17.54
N GLN A 191 4.63 7.50 18.27
CA GLN A 191 3.32 7.83 17.71
C GLN A 191 3.47 8.83 16.55
N GLY A 192 2.93 8.48 15.38
CA GLY A 192 3.14 9.21 14.12
C GLY A 192 3.91 8.41 13.07
N TYR A 193 4.61 7.35 13.46
CA TYR A 193 5.36 6.52 12.51
C TYR A 193 4.44 5.84 11.49
N GLY A 194 4.69 6.09 10.20
CA GLY A 194 3.87 5.54 9.12
C GLY A 194 2.43 6.06 9.05
N ILE A 195 2.13 7.22 9.64
CA ILE A 195 0.79 7.81 9.63
C ILE A 195 0.70 8.96 8.61
N GLU A 196 -0.35 8.96 7.78
CA GLU A 196 -0.78 10.11 6.99
C GLU A 196 -1.96 10.80 7.72
N LEU A 197 -1.88 12.14 7.84
CA LEU A 197 -2.83 12.98 8.58
C LEU A 197 -3.76 13.72 7.60
N PHE A 198 -5.06 13.66 7.86
CA PHE A 198 -6.10 14.39 7.13
C PHE A 198 -6.96 15.21 8.09
N HIS A 199 -7.41 16.39 7.65
CA HIS A 199 -8.29 17.25 8.44
C HIS A 199 -9.72 17.22 7.89
N GLY A 200 -10.70 16.95 8.76
CA GLY A 200 -12.10 16.81 8.38
C GLY A 200 -13.07 17.32 9.44
N ARG A 201 -14.35 17.00 9.22
CA ARG A 201 -15.42 17.18 10.21
C ARG A 201 -16.19 15.88 10.33
N LEU A 202 -16.40 15.39 11.54
CA LEU A 202 -17.30 14.27 11.78
C LEU A 202 -18.74 14.77 11.59
N SER A 203 -19.53 14.03 10.81
CA SER A 203 -20.96 14.27 10.65
C SER A 203 -21.72 13.36 11.62
N ASP A 204 -21.81 13.78 12.88
CA ASP A 204 -22.74 13.21 13.84
C ASP A 204 -24.05 14.02 13.83
N ASP A 205 -25.18 13.38 14.14
CA ASP A 205 -26.54 13.75 13.66
C ASP A 205 -27.04 15.17 13.98
N LYS A 206 -26.31 15.92 14.83
CA LYS A 206 -26.66 17.30 15.21
C LYS A 206 -25.49 18.31 15.20
N THR A 207 -24.22 17.90 15.06
CA THR A 207 -23.08 18.86 15.07
C THR A 207 -21.91 18.44 14.16
N LEU A 208 -21.25 19.43 13.54
CA LEU A 208 -20.04 19.22 12.73
C LEU A 208 -18.76 19.44 13.57
N LYS A 209 -18.37 18.44 14.36
CA LYS A 209 -17.14 18.49 15.17
C LYS A 209 -15.90 18.46 14.26
N LYS A 210 -14.92 19.35 14.49
CA LYS A 210 -13.61 19.29 13.79
C LYS A 210 -12.83 18.07 14.26
N VAL A 211 -12.28 17.31 13.31
CA VAL A 211 -11.51 16.10 13.60
C VAL A 211 -10.23 16.01 12.77
N ASP A 212 -9.19 15.48 13.39
CA ASP A 212 -7.98 15.00 12.73
C ASP A 212 -8.10 13.49 12.52
N ILE A 213 -7.82 13.03 11.31
CA ILE A 213 -7.98 11.65 10.85
C ILE A 213 -6.59 11.10 10.52
N TYR A 214 -6.17 10.11 11.29
CA TYR A 214 -4.87 9.45 11.23
C TYR A 214 -5.05 8.11 10.54
N VAL A 215 -4.42 7.90 9.38
CA VAL A 215 -4.43 6.61 8.65
C VAL A 215 -3.05 5.98 8.74
N GLY A 216 -2.97 4.76 9.28
CA GLY A 216 -1.71 4.03 9.53
C GLY A 216 -1.79 2.56 9.14
N ASN A 217 -0.81 1.77 9.58
CA ASN A 217 -0.77 0.32 9.33
C ASN A 217 -1.85 -0.48 10.11
N ASP A 218 -2.40 0.10 11.17
CA ASP A 218 -3.42 -0.49 12.04
C ASP A 218 -4.87 -0.09 11.69
N GLY A 219 -5.06 0.73 10.65
CA GLY A 219 -6.38 1.22 10.25
C GLY A 219 -6.50 2.74 10.38
N ILE A 220 -7.64 3.19 10.92
CA ILE A 220 -8.00 4.61 11.05
C ILE A 220 -8.21 4.98 12.52
N ARG A 221 -7.59 6.08 12.93
CA ARG A 221 -7.74 6.71 14.26
C ARG A 221 -8.25 8.13 14.07
N VAL A 222 -9.27 8.52 14.83
CA VAL A 222 -9.92 9.83 14.71
C VAL A 222 -9.84 10.54 16.04
N PHE A 223 -9.28 11.75 16.01
CA PHE A 223 -9.15 12.61 17.16
C PHE A 223 -10.02 13.85 16.97
N SER A 224 -10.82 14.21 17.96
CA SER A 224 -11.44 15.53 17.97
C SER A 224 -10.44 16.59 18.41
N ILE A 225 -10.60 17.79 17.87
CA ILE A 225 -9.85 18.97 18.30
C ILE A 225 -10.74 19.81 19.20
N ASN A 226 -10.45 19.78 20.51
CA ASN A 226 -11.01 20.72 21.47
C ASN A 226 -10.01 21.87 21.67
N HIS A 227 -10.49 23.10 21.68
CA HIS A 227 -9.68 24.25 22.08
C HIS A 227 -10.01 24.55 23.55
N GLU A 228 -9.04 24.33 24.43
CA GLU A 228 -9.12 24.63 25.86
C GLU A 228 -8.18 25.80 26.16
N PHE A 229 -8.66 26.86 26.81
CA PHE A 229 -7.81 27.98 27.20
C PHE A 229 -6.99 27.58 28.43
N ASP A 230 -5.68 27.38 28.26
CA ASP A 230 -4.81 26.99 29.36
C ASP A 230 -4.44 28.22 30.20
N LEU A 231 -5.15 28.39 31.31
CA LEU A 231 -4.92 29.40 32.34
C LEU A 231 -3.47 29.46 32.84
N LYS A 232 -2.69 28.37 32.75
CA LYS A 232 -1.28 28.33 33.16
C LYS A 232 -0.31 28.83 32.08
N GLN A 233 -0.72 28.80 30.81
CA GLN A 233 0.10 29.20 29.66
C GLN A 233 -0.39 30.49 28.97
N GLY A 234 -1.58 30.99 29.32
CA GLY A 234 -2.18 32.20 28.75
C GLY A 234 -2.48 32.07 27.25
N LYS A 235 -2.78 30.85 26.77
CA LYS A 235 -2.94 30.51 25.36
C LYS A 235 -4.03 29.47 25.15
N ASP A 236 -4.70 29.55 24.01
CA ASP A 236 -5.55 28.47 23.50
C ASP A 236 -4.70 27.24 23.16
N VAL A 237 -4.90 26.14 23.89
CA VAL A 237 -4.25 24.86 23.64
C VAL A 237 -5.24 23.96 22.91
N ALA A 238 -4.87 23.53 21.70
CA ALA A 238 -5.63 22.55 20.93
C ALA A 238 -5.35 21.14 21.47
N ARG A 239 -6.25 20.64 22.33
CA ARG A 239 -6.19 19.29 22.88
C ARG A 239 -6.84 18.29 21.90
N ARG A 240 -6.09 17.24 21.57
CA ARG A 240 -6.59 16.12 20.75
C ARG A 240 -7.11 15.01 21.65
N ILE A 241 -8.37 14.60 21.47
CA ILE A 241 -8.98 13.50 22.21
C ILE A 241 -9.32 12.39 21.22
N LEU A 242 -8.87 11.17 21.49
CA LEU A 242 -9.20 10.00 20.66
C LEU A 242 -10.70 9.70 20.77
N GLU A 243 -11.44 9.98 19.71
CA GLU A 243 -12.88 9.66 19.59
C GLU A 243 -13.07 8.21 19.16
N LYS A 244 -12.23 7.75 18.22
CA LYS A 244 -12.46 6.48 17.55
C LYS A 244 -11.18 5.83 17.02
N ARG A 245 -11.16 4.50 17.08
CA ARG A 245 -10.20 3.63 16.41
C ARG A 245 -10.99 2.54 15.71
N VAL A 246 -10.71 2.30 14.44
CA VAL A 246 -11.31 1.21 13.66
C VAL A 246 -10.16 0.43 13.03
N SER A 247 -10.05 -0.86 13.35
CA SER A 247 -9.04 -1.75 12.76
C SER A 247 -9.36 -1.98 11.29
N PHE A 248 -8.35 -2.28 10.46
CA PHE A 248 -8.60 -2.78 9.11
C PHE A 248 -9.42 -4.09 9.10
N GLU A 249 -9.33 -4.89 10.16
CA GLU A 249 -10.06 -6.15 10.32
C GLU A 249 -11.57 -5.95 10.53
N ASP A 250 -11.97 -4.84 11.18
CA ASP A 250 -13.37 -4.53 11.50
C ASP A 250 -14.14 -3.91 10.33
N VAL A 251 -13.42 -3.47 9.28
CA VAL A 251 -13.94 -2.65 8.19
C VAL A 251 -14.62 -3.53 7.14
N SER A 252 -15.93 -3.36 6.99
CA SER A 252 -16.71 -4.08 5.98
C SER A 252 -16.64 -3.40 4.63
N THR A 253 -16.79 -2.07 4.58
CA THR A 253 -16.71 -1.27 3.35
C THR A 253 -16.21 0.14 3.61
N VAL A 254 -15.54 0.72 2.61
CA VAL A 254 -15.22 2.15 2.55
C VAL A 254 -15.66 2.75 1.23
N SER A 255 -16.07 4.01 1.25
CA SER A 255 -16.50 4.74 0.06
C SER A 255 -16.20 6.23 0.19
N TYR A 256 -16.22 6.94 -0.94
CA TYR A 256 -16.23 8.40 -0.95
C TYR A 256 -17.32 8.89 -1.90
N ASN A 257 -17.89 10.05 -1.59
CA ASN A 257 -18.87 10.73 -2.43
C ASN A 257 -18.70 12.25 -2.26
N ASN A 258 -18.37 12.94 -3.34
CA ASN A 258 -18.03 14.37 -3.34
C ASN A 258 -16.94 14.68 -2.28
N ARG A 259 -17.30 15.38 -1.20
CA ARG A 259 -16.39 15.73 -0.09
C ARG A 259 -16.53 14.84 1.13
N SER A 260 -17.34 13.79 1.08
CA SER A 260 -17.57 12.88 2.18
C SER A 260 -16.80 11.58 1.98
N PHE A 261 -16.06 11.15 2.99
CA PHE A 261 -15.47 9.80 3.09
C PHE A 261 -16.25 9.02 4.15
N THR A 262 -16.67 7.81 3.84
CA THR A 262 -17.53 6.99 4.71
C THR A 262 -16.89 5.62 4.95
N VAL A 263 -16.79 5.25 6.23
CA VAL A 263 -16.31 3.94 6.70
C VAL A 263 -17.48 3.21 7.34
N VAL A 264 -17.65 1.93 6.98
CA VAL A 264 -18.63 1.03 7.59
C VAL A 264 -17.88 -0.13 8.25
N HIS A 265 -18.15 -0.36 9.53
CA HIS A 265 -17.45 -1.35 10.37
C HIS A 265 -18.38 -1.94 11.43
N GLY A 266 -17.90 -2.95 12.18
CA GLY A 266 -18.71 -3.63 13.20
C GLY A 266 -19.64 -4.71 12.64
N GLY A 267 -19.23 -5.38 11.55
CA GLY A 267 -19.92 -6.54 10.99
C GLY A 267 -20.77 -6.26 9.73
N THR A 268 -21.51 -7.29 9.29
CA THR A 268 -22.32 -7.26 8.06
C THR A 268 -23.81 -7.27 8.38
N GLY A 269 -24.50 -6.15 8.17
CA GLY A 269 -25.96 -6.05 8.32
C GLY A 269 -26.43 -4.78 9.03
N PRO A 270 -27.64 -4.80 9.65
CA PRO A 270 -28.22 -3.63 10.32
C PRO A 270 -27.43 -3.10 11.53
N GLN A 271 -26.52 -3.89 12.10
CA GLN A 271 -25.67 -3.49 13.22
C GLN A 271 -24.38 -2.77 12.80
N ALA A 272 -24.10 -2.68 11.49
CA ALA A 272 -22.88 -2.05 10.99
C ALA A 272 -22.87 -0.54 11.24
N GLN A 273 -21.89 -0.05 12.00
CA GLN A 273 -21.74 1.37 12.29
C GLN A 273 -21.17 2.10 11.07
N ARG A 274 -21.76 3.25 10.74
CA ARG A 274 -21.38 4.08 9.59
C ARG A 274 -20.86 5.43 10.06
N ASP A 275 -19.55 5.65 9.94
CA ASP A 275 -18.94 6.95 10.19
C ASP A 275 -18.78 7.72 8.88
N THR A 276 -19.15 9.00 8.86
CA THR A 276 -18.98 9.88 7.69
C THR A 276 -18.20 11.13 8.04
N TYR A 277 -17.09 11.31 7.34
CA TYR A 277 -16.13 12.39 7.51
C TYR A 277 -16.22 13.36 6.33
N LYS A 278 -16.59 14.61 6.62
CA LYS A 278 -16.74 15.67 5.62
C LYS A 278 -15.45 16.47 5.50
N MET A 279 -14.78 16.32 4.37
CA MET A 279 -13.50 16.95 4.04
C MET A 279 -13.68 18.37 3.49
N LYS A 280 -12.59 19.14 3.44
CA LYS A 280 -12.59 20.53 2.95
C LYS A 280 -12.89 20.60 1.45
N CYS A 281 -12.27 19.74 0.65
CA CYS A 281 -12.57 19.58 -0.78
C CYS A 281 -12.59 18.10 -1.22
N GLU A 282 -13.04 17.86 -2.46
CA GLU A 282 -13.19 16.50 -3.00
C GLU A 282 -11.84 15.80 -3.17
N SER A 283 -10.78 16.51 -3.57
CA SER A 283 -9.44 15.93 -3.66
C SER A 283 -8.93 15.42 -2.30
N ASP A 284 -9.32 16.04 -1.19
CA ASP A 284 -8.96 15.56 0.15
C ASP A 284 -9.71 14.26 0.50
N ALA A 285 -10.97 14.13 0.10
CA ALA A 285 -11.78 12.92 0.29
C ALA A 285 -11.28 11.77 -0.59
N VAL A 286 -10.93 12.05 -1.85
CA VAL A 286 -10.28 11.10 -2.75
C VAL A 286 -8.91 10.68 -2.20
N ALA A 287 -8.10 11.62 -1.70
CA ALA A 287 -6.80 11.32 -1.12
C ALA A 287 -6.91 10.45 0.14
N LEU A 288 -7.84 10.76 1.05
CA LEU A 288 -8.13 9.95 2.24
C LEU A 288 -8.58 8.54 1.86
N PHE A 289 -9.53 8.41 0.93
CA PHE A 289 -9.99 7.12 0.42
C PHE A 289 -8.86 6.29 -0.20
N ARG A 290 -8.03 6.93 -1.05
CA ARG A 290 -6.88 6.29 -1.68
C ARG A 290 -5.87 5.82 -0.63
N THR A 291 -5.42 6.71 0.26
CA THR A 291 -4.44 6.34 1.31
C THR A 291 -4.97 5.20 2.18
N PHE A 292 -6.24 5.26 2.62
CA PHE A 292 -6.83 4.17 3.42
C PHE A 292 -6.81 2.82 2.70
N THR A 293 -7.27 2.80 1.45
CA THR A 293 -7.44 1.55 0.70
C THR A 293 -6.11 1.01 0.14
N GLU A 294 -5.17 1.90 -0.18
CA GLU A 294 -3.78 1.57 -0.51
C GLU A 294 -3.03 1.02 0.71
N PHE A 295 -3.21 1.61 1.91
CA PHE A 295 -2.60 1.11 3.16
C PHE A 295 -3.17 -0.25 3.57
N HIS A 296 -4.50 -0.43 3.51
CA HIS A 296 -5.13 -1.74 3.71
C HIS A 296 -4.53 -2.81 2.78
N THR A 297 -4.44 -2.48 1.48
CA THR A 297 -3.89 -3.38 0.46
C THR A 297 -2.42 -3.70 0.70
N PHE A 298 -1.62 -2.72 1.13
CA PHE A 298 -0.20 -2.91 1.36
C PHE A 298 0.10 -3.69 2.66
N TYR A 299 -0.49 -3.31 3.79
CA TYR A 299 -0.14 -3.85 5.10
C TYR A 299 -0.88 -5.14 5.47
N GLN A 300 -2.14 -5.33 5.03
CA GLN A 300 -3.02 -6.41 5.49
C GLN A 300 -3.27 -7.50 4.43
N CYS A 301 -3.34 -7.16 3.14
CA CYS A 301 -3.58 -8.16 2.11
C CYS A 301 -2.34 -9.03 1.85
N ASN A 302 -2.56 -10.33 1.58
CA ASN A 302 -1.49 -11.22 1.13
C ASN A 302 -1.11 -10.95 -0.34
N THR A 303 -2.10 -10.73 -1.20
CA THR A 303 -1.94 -10.46 -2.64
C THR A 303 -2.80 -9.28 -3.08
N VAL A 304 -2.33 -8.53 -4.08
CA VAL A 304 -3.12 -7.45 -4.70
C VAL A 304 -4.10 -8.07 -5.71
N LYS A 305 -5.40 -7.99 -5.43
CA LYS A 305 -6.45 -8.56 -6.32
C LYS A 305 -6.58 -7.72 -7.60
N ARG A 306 -6.68 -8.37 -8.77
CA ARG A 306 -6.90 -7.69 -10.07
C ARG A 306 -8.10 -6.74 -10.06
N SER A 307 -9.19 -7.10 -9.37
CA SER A 307 -10.37 -6.23 -9.23
C SER A 307 -10.11 -4.88 -8.53
N VAL A 308 -9.11 -4.80 -7.66
CA VAL A 308 -8.66 -3.54 -7.02
C VAL A 308 -7.73 -2.78 -7.95
N ILE A 309 -6.81 -3.49 -8.64
CA ILE A 309 -5.90 -2.92 -9.64
C ILE A 309 -6.68 -2.29 -10.81
N ASP A 310 -7.71 -2.97 -11.30
CA ASP A 310 -8.47 -2.54 -12.48
C ASP A 310 -9.56 -1.50 -12.15
N GLN A 311 -9.72 -1.14 -10.87
CA GLN A 311 -10.66 -0.11 -10.43
C GLN A 311 -10.21 1.27 -10.94
N CYS A 312 -10.88 1.72 -11.99
CA CYS A 312 -10.67 3.00 -12.64
C CYS A 312 -11.98 3.75 -12.83
N THR A 313 -11.92 5.08 -12.74
CA THR A 313 -12.96 5.97 -13.28
C THR A 313 -12.59 6.37 -14.70
N ARG A 314 -13.49 7.04 -15.42
CA ARG A 314 -13.20 7.64 -16.73
C ARG A 314 -13.42 9.16 -16.68
N THR A 315 -12.54 9.90 -17.37
CA THR A 315 -12.74 11.33 -17.72
C THR A 315 -14.03 11.53 -18.52
N PHE A 316 -14.54 12.76 -18.64
CA PHE A 316 -15.72 13.03 -19.46
C PHE A 316 -15.55 12.56 -20.93
N ALA A 317 -14.43 12.93 -21.56
CA ALA A 317 -14.09 12.46 -22.91
C ALA A 317 -13.93 10.93 -22.98
N GLY A 318 -13.29 10.31 -21.98
CA GLY A 318 -13.15 8.85 -21.88
C GLY A 318 -14.48 8.12 -21.73
N ARG A 319 -15.44 8.67 -20.95
CA ARG A 319 -16.81 8.14 -20.84
C ARG A 319 -17.51 8.19 -22.18
N LEU A 320 -17.53 9.36 -22.83
CA LEU A 320 -18.17 9.56 -24.13
C LEU A 320 -17.58 8.60 -25.18
N PHE A 321 -16.25 8.52 -25.29
CA PHE A 321 -15.59 7.63 -26.25
C PHE A 321 -15.79 6.15 -25.91
N SER A 322 -15.99 5.78 -24.63
CA SER A 322 -16.27 4.40 -24.24
C SER A 322 -17.68 3.90 -24.57
N VAL A 323 -18.63 4.79 -24.87
CA VAL A 323 -19.93 4.37 -25.44
C VAL A 323 -19.73 3.76 -26.84
N PHE A 324 -18.80 4.32 -27.61
CA PHE A 324 -18.48 3.84 -28.97
C PHE A 324 -17.43 2.73 -28.99
N VAL A 325 -16.48 2.71 -28.05
CA VAL A 325 -15.42 1.69 -27.94
C VAL A 325 -15.31 1.16 -26.50
N PRO A 326 -16.14 0.19 -26.08
CA PRO A 326 -16.28 -0.20 -24.67
C PRO A 326 -14.97 -0.62 -23.97
N ARG A 327 -14.09 -1.31 -24.69
CA ARG A 327 -12.83 -1.87 -24.16
C ARG A 327 -11.66 -0.89 -24.15
N ASN A 328 -11.83 0.36 -24.59
CA ASN A 328 -10.72 1.33 -24.66
C ASN A 328 -10.07 1.61 -23.28
N GLU A 329 -8.80 2.02 -23.32
CA GLU A 329 -8.06 2.55 -22.16
C GLU A 329 -8.06 4.09 -22.12
N PHE A 330 -8.52 4.72 -23.20
CA PHE A 330 -8.55 6.16 -23.35
C PHE A 330 -9.33 6.84 -22.21
N GLY A 331 -8.66 7.75 -21.52
CA GLY A 331 -9.25 8.54 -20.44
C GLY A 331 -9.61 7.76 -19.18
N ARG A 332 -9.11 6.53 -18.98
CA ARG A 332 -9.15 5.84 -17.68
C ARG A 332 -8.28 6.60 -16.65
N ILE A 333 -8.77 6.68 -15.43
CA ILE A 333 -8.08 7.20 -14.24
C ILE A 333 -8.15 6.09 -13.19
N PHE A 334 -7.03 5.40 -12.97
CA PHE A 334 -6.91 4.41 -11.90
C PHE A 334 -7.04 5.07 -10.54
N LEU A 335 -7.81 4.45 -9.64
CA LEU A 335 -7.90 4.92 -8.25
C LEU A 335 -6.70 4.44 -7.42
N PHE A 336 -6.12 3.30 -7.79
CA PHE A 336 -5.11 2.57 -7.02
C PHE A 336 -3.75 2.55 -7.72
N ASP A 337 -2.68 2.83 -6.98
CA ASP A 337 -1.29 2.70 -7.48
C ASP A 337 -0.50 1.50 -6.91
N VAL A 338 -0.95 0.88 -5.81
CA VAL A 338 -0.28 -0.27 -5.18
C VAL A 338 -0.26 -1.50 -6.09
N GLN A 339 0.94 -1.99 -6.41
CA GLN A 339 1.17 -3.17 -7.25
C GLN A 339 1.57 -4.42 -6.45
N ARG A 340 2.25 -4.25 -5.30
CA ARG A 340 2.72 -5.33 -4.41
C ARG A 340 2.27 -5.07 -2.99
N THR A 341 1.95 -6.14 -2.26
CA THR A 341 1.76 -6.09 -0.79
C THR A 341 3.11 -6.02 -0.07
N ARG A 342 3.13 -5.68 1.22
CA ARG A 342 4.34 -5.62 2.05
C ARG A 342 5.23 -6.87 1.93
N ARG A 343 4.62 -8.07 1.97
CA ARG A 343 5.31 -9.36 1.82
C ARG A 343 5.86 -9.55 0.41
N GLN A 344 5.11 -9.14 -0.62
CA GLN A 344 5.53 -9.23 -2.02
C GLN A 344 6.67 -8.25 -2.34
N ALA A 345 6.61 -7.02 -1.83
CA ALA A 345 7.67 -6.01 -1.97
C ALA A 345 9.00 -6.50 -1.36
N TYR A 346 8.96 -6.99 -0.12
CA TYR A 346 10.13 -7.58 0.54
C TYR A 346 10.72 -8.74 -0.26
N SER A 347 9.88 -9.67 -0.71
CA SER A 347 10.31 -10.86 -1.46
C SER A 347 10.88 -10.51 -2.83
N HIS A 348 10.31 -9.49 -3.49
CA HIS A 348 10.77 -8.99 -4.78
C HIS A 348 12.17 -8.39 -4.67
N ALA A 349 12.37 -7.44 -3.75
CA ALA A 349 13.67 -6.82 -3.52
C ALA A 349 14.72 -7.85 -3.10
N TRP A 350 14.34 -8.84 -2.28
CA TRP A 350 15.24 -9.94 -1.90
C TRP A 350 15.68 -10.77 -3.10
N GLY A 351 14.75 -11.08 -4.01
CA GLY A 351 15.04 -11.78 -5.26
C GLY A 351 15.99 -10.98 -6.16
N GLU A 352 15.72 -9.69 -6.38
CA GLU A 352 16.56 -8.83 -7.23
C GLU A 352 17.97 -8.63 -6.65
N LEU A 353 18.09 -8.38 -5.34
CA LEU A 353 19.39 -8.16 -4.68
C LEU A 353 20.26 -9.43 -4.63
N ASN A 354 19.66 -10.62 -4.46
CA ASN A 354 20.43 -11.87 -4.33
C ASN A 354 20.54 -12.66 -5.64
N SER A 355 19.70 -12.42 -6.66
CA SER A 355 19.88 -13.02 -7.98
C SER A 355 21.20 -12.61 -8.64
N CYS A 356 21.64 -11.35 -8.47
CA CYS A 356 22.93 -10.88 -8.93
C CYS A 356 24.11 -11.65 -8.28
N ARG A 357 24.04 -11.91 -6.96
CA ARG A 357 25.09 -12.66 -6.22
C ARG A 357 25.27 -14.11 -6.71
N ILE A 358 24.21 -14.75 -7.19
CA ILE A 358 24.27 -16.13 -7.70
C ILE A 358 24.97 -16.17 -9.07
N ILE A 359 24.88 -15.10 -9.86
CA ILE A 359 25.57 -14.97 -11.14
C ILE A 359 27.09 -14.77 -10.92
N ASP A 360 27.48 -13.92 -9.96
CA ASP A 360 28.91 -13.67 -9.65
C ASP A 360 29.64 -14.90 -9.06
N MET A 361 28.94 -15.77 -8.33
CA MET A 361 29.52 -17.04 -7.87
C MET A 361 29.69 -18.09 -8.98
N THR A 362 28.90 -18.01 -10.06
CA THR A 362 28.98 -18.96 -11.18
C THR A 362 29.95 -18.52 -12.29
N SER A 363 30.36 -17.25 -12.32
CA SER A 363 31.43 -16.74 -13.19
C SER A 363 32.84 -16.87 -12.59
N SER A 364 32.97 -16.96 -11.26
CA SER A 364 34.25 -17.01 -10.55
C SER A 364 34.80 -18.42 -10.26
N THR A 365 34.03 -19.48 -10.48
CA THR A 365 34.45 -20.88 -10.22
C THR A 365 35.18 -21.53 -11.41
N SER A 366 36.35 -20.99 -11.76
CA SER A 366 37.32 -21.62 -12.67
C SER A 366 38.78 -21.57 -12.18
N GLY A 367 38.98 -21.41 -10.86
CA GLY A 367 40.29 -21.47 -10.20
C GLY A 367 40.31 -22.52 -9.08
N SER A 368 41.26 -23.45 -9.14
CA SER A 368 41.48 -24.47 -8.10
C SER A 368 42.44 -23.95 -7.03
N PHE A 369 42.07 -24.01 -5.74
CA PHE A 369 42.78 -24.80 -4.70
C PHE A 369 42.26 -24.53 -3.25
N ARG A 370 42.23 -25.62 -2.46
CA ARG A 370 42.30 -25.80 -0.98
C ARG A 370 41.74 -24.74 -0.01
N SER A 371 41.00 -25.27 0.98
CA SER A 371 40.50 -24.57 2.16
C SER A 371 41.55 -24.27 3.23
N VAL A 372 41.45 -23.09 3.83
CA VAL A 372 41.68 -22.85 5.28
C VAL A 372 40.50 -22.00 5.76
N GLY A 373 39.88 -22.35 6.87
CA GLY A 373 38.65 -21.68 7.34
C GLY A 373 38.87 -20.83 8.59
N THR A 374 38.11 -19.74 8.69
CA THR A 374 37.58 -19.15 9.96
C THR A 374 36.63 -18.00 9.63
N SER A 375 35.33 -18.16 9.90
CA SER A 375 34.44 -17.06 10.32
C SER A 375 33.11 -17.63 10.82
N ALA A 376 32.48 -17.01 11.80
CA ALA A 376 31.29 -17.53 12.47
C ALA A 376 30.01 -17.32 11.62
N GLU A 377 29.27 -18.39 11.35
CA GLU A 377 27.90 -18.28 10.79
C GLU A 377 26.94 -17.66 11.81
N TYR A 378 26.52 -16.42 11.58
CA TYR A 378 25.25 -15.94 12.14
C TYR A 378 24.09 -16.58 11.37
N ARG A 379 23.37 -17.50 12.01
CA ARG A 379 22.16 -18.13 11.43
C ARG A 379 20.90 -17.39 11.84
N PRO A 380 20.03 -16.97 10.90
CA PRO A 380 18.66 -16.57 11.22
C PRO A 380 17.86 -17.75 11.80
N VAL A 381 16.96 -17.46 12.74
CA VAL A 381 16.06 -18.48 13.33
C VAL A 381 15.16 -19.06 12.24
N GLN A 382 15.31 -20.35 11.94
CA GLN A 382 14.42 -21.08 11.05
C GLN A 382 13.17 -21.56 11.81
N SER A 383 12.00 -21.44 11.18
CA SER A 383 10.80 -22.15 11.62
C SER A 383 10.89 -23.65 11.27
N PRO A 384 10.26 -24.57 12.03
CA PRO A 384 10.62 -26.00 11.97
C PRO A 384 10.20 -26.78 10.72
N PHE A 385 9.62 -26.13 9.71
CA PHE A 385 8.98 -26.79 8.56
C PHE A 385 9.49 -26.30 7.20
N SER A 386 10.76 -26.56 6.90
CA SER A 386 11.23 -26.63 5.52
C SER A 386 12.48 -27.51 5.34
N GLN A 387 12.27 -28.82 5.28
CA GLN A 387 13.23 -29.73 4.64
C GLN A 387 12.66 -30.22 3.30
N ARG A 388 13.16 -29.68 2.19
CA ARG A 388 13.27 -30.39 0.91
C ARG A 388 14.28 -29.68 0.00
N LYS A 389 15.37 -30.37 -0.33
CA LYS A 389 16.43 -29.89 -1.24
C LYS A 389 15.86 -29.65 -2.64
N CYS A 390 16.37 -28.63 -3.33
CA CYS A 390 16.10 -28.39 -4.75
C CYS A 390 17.35 -28.72 -5.57
N TYR A 391 17.21 -29.45 -6.68
CA TYR A 391 18.30 -29.67 -7.64
C TYR A 391 18.20 -28.64 -8.78
N SER A 392 19.36 -28.25 -9.31
CA SER A 392 19.49 -27.28 -10.41
C SER A 392 19.54 -27.97 -11.77
N THR A 393 18.99 -27.36 -12.82
CA THR A 393 19.27 -27.73 -14.22
C THR A 393 19.31 -26.49 -15.12
N LYS A 394 20.17 -26.53 -16.16
CA LYS A 394 20.60 -25.40 -16.99
C LYS A 394 19.69 -25.15 -18.21
N ARG A 395 19.86 -23.99 -18.86
CA ARG A 395 19.31 -23.66 -20.19
C ARG A 395 20.10 -24.33 -21.32
N ILE A 396 19.46 -24.48 -22.48
CA ILE A 396 20.05 -24.55 -23.84
C ILE A 396 19.19 -23.67 -24.77
N ASP A 397 19.80 -23.12 -25.83
CA ASP A 397 19.30 -22.00 -26.63
C ASP A 397 18.67 -22.38 -28.01
N GLU A 398 18.01 -21.36 -28.61
CA GLU A 398 17.71 -21.12 -30.04
C GLU A 398 16.99 -22.14 -30.96
N ALA A 399 15.83 -21.73 -31.51
CA ALA A 399 15.59 -21.47 -32.95
C ALA A 399 14.10 -21.15 -33.27
N GLY A 400 13.83 -20.40 -34.33
CA GLY A 400 12.49 -20.25 -34.97
C GLY A 400 12.62 -20.40 -36.50
N PRO A 401 11.62 -20.02 -37.34
CA PRO A 401 10.24 -19.57 -37.08
C PRO A 401 9.17 -20.34 -37.91
N SER A 402 7.87 -20.05 -37.75
CA SER A 402 6.86 -19.86 -38.84
C SER A 402 5.38 -19.91 -38.37
N ARG A 403 4.45 -19.62 -39.30
CA ARG A 403 3.04 -19.26 -39.11
C ARG A 403 2.10 -20.46 -38.91
N GLY A 404 0.96 -20.24 -38.24
CA GLY A 404 -0.22 -21.11 -38.37
C GLY A 404 -1.20 -21.07 -37.20
N GLU A 405 -2.15 -20.12 -37.19
CA GLU A 405 -3.29 -20.19 -36.28
C GLU A 405 -4.24 -21.31 -36.72
N GLY A 406 -4.53 -22.29 -35.85
CA GLY A 406 -5.50 -23.34 -36.20
C GLY A 406 -5.50 -24.66 -35.43
N ARG A 407 -4.75 -24.82 -34.31
CA ARG A 407 -4.79 -26.04 -33.47
C ARG A 407 -4.46 -25.70 -32.00
N ARG A 408 -5.47 -25.39 -31.18
CA ARG A 408 -5.29 -25.13 -29.72
C ARG A 408 -5.92 -26.15 -28.77
N ALA A 409 -6.81 -27.03 -29.23
CA ALA A 409 -7.50 -27.99 -28.36
C ALA A 409 -6.86 -29.40 -28.28
N ILE A 410 -5.88 -29.70 -29.15
CA ILE A 410 -5.23 -31.03 -29.20
C ILE A 410 -3.86 -30.99 -28.50
N ALA A 411 -3.15 -29.86 -28.60
CA ALA A 411 -1.82 -29.66 -27.98
C ALA A 411 -1.83 -29.68 -26.44
N GLU A 412 -2.96 -29.43 -25.77
CA GLU A 412 -3.06 -29.50 -24.31
C GLU A 412 -2.98 -30.94 -23.78
N ARG A 413 -3.32 -31.96 -24.59
CA ARG A 413 -3.31 -33.36 -24.17
C ARG A 413 -1.91 -33.96 -24.23
N GLU A 414 -1.17 -33.70 -25.31
CA GLU A 414 0.22 -34.14 -25.49
C GLU A 414 1.22 -33.42 -24.54
N CYS A 415 0.81 -32.27 -23.98
CA CYS A 415 1.60 -31.53 -23.01
C CYS A 415 1.54 -32.11 -21.58
N MET A 416 0.59 -32.98 -21.25
CA MET A 416 0.51 -33.62 -19.92
C MET A 416 1.41 -34.85 -19.78
N GLU A 417 1.62 -35.61 -20.85
CA GLU A 417 2.37 -36.87 -20.81
C GLU A 417 3.90 -36.67 -20.83
N ASN A 418 4.37 -35.49 -21.23
CA ASN A 418 5.81 -35.16 -21.37
C ASN A 418 6.35 -34.22 -20.27
N MET A 419 5.59 -33.99 -19.17
CA MET A 419 6.05 -33.13 -18.08
C MET A 419 7.11 -33.80 -17.20
N SER A 420 8.18 -33.07 -16.88
CA SER A 420 9.21 -33.54 -15.94
C SER A 420 8.63 -33.76 -14.53
N PRO A 421 9.19 -34.68 -13.71
CA PRO A 421 8.67 -34.98 -12.38
C PRO A 421 8.57 -33.77 -11.44
N ASP A 422 9.41 -32.75 -11.64
CA ASP A 422 9.40 -31.53 -10.82
C ASP A 422 8.36 -30.50 -11.30
N GLN A 423 8.10 -30.39 -12.61
CA GLN A 423 6.94 -29.64 -13.12
C GLN A 423 5.62 -30.25 -12.65
N LEU A 424 5.52 -31.59 -12.64
CA LEU A 424 4.34 -32.28 -12.11
C LEU A 424 4.12 -31.97 -10.62
N LYS A 425 5.18 -31.94 -9.80
CA LYS A 425 5.10 -31.57 -8.37
C LYS A 425 4.65 -30.12 -8.17
N VAL A 426 5.11 -29.19 -9.02
CA VAL A 426 4.69 -27.77 -8.97
C VAL A 426 3.22 -27.62 -9.36
N MET A 427 2.78 -28.31 -10.42
CA MET A 427 1.38 -28.32 -10.83
C MET A 427 0.47 -28.95 -9.78
N VAL A 428 0.87 -30.08 -9.19
CA VAL A 428 0.12 -30.74 -8.10
C VAL A 428 0.00 -29.82 -6.88
N ARG A 429 1.07 -29.09 -6.49
CA ARG A 429 0.98 -28.07 -5.42
C ARG A 429 -0.02 -26.97 -5.75
N HIS A 430 0.04 -26.40 -6.96
CA HIS A 430 -0.94 -25.38 -7.38
C HIS A 430 -2.38 -25.90 -7.39
N LEU A 431 -2.60 -27.17 -7.73
CA LEU A 431 -3.92 -27.81 -7.67
C LEU A 431 -4.36 -28.14 -6.24
N GLN A 432 -3.43 -28.41 -5.32
CA GLN A 432 -3.70 -28.56 -3.88
C GLN A 432 -4.05 -27.21 -3.24
N ASP A 433 -3.27 -26.16 -3.51
CA ASP A 433 -3.55 -24.79 -3.05
C ASP A 433 -4.90 -24.28 -3.58
N ALA A 434 -5.26 -24.62 -4.83
CA ALA A 434 -6.56 -24.31 -5.42
C ALA A 434 -7.73 -25.10 -4.83
N ARG A 435 -7.47 -26.16 -4.05
CA ARG A 435 -8.49 -26.94 -3.32
C ARG A 435 -8.75 -26.45 -1.91
N ILE A 436 -8.03 -25.44 -1.41
CA ILE A 436 -8.29 -24.90 -0.06
C ILE A 436 -9.55 -24.01 -0.08
N CYS A 437 -10.42 -24.18 0.92
CA CYS A 437 -11.68 -23.47 1.02
C CYS A 437 -11.48 -21.95 1.10
N GLN A 438 -11.92 -21.23 0.06
CA GLN A 438 -11.76 -19.78 -0.07
C GLN A 438 -12.58 -18.93 0.93
N ILE A 439 -13.26 -19.56 1.89
CA ILE A 439 -14.07 -18.92 2.92
C ILE A 439 -13.47 -19.13 4.32
N CYS A 440 -13.09 -20.37 4.67
CA CYS A 440 -12.52 -20.68 6.00
C CYS A 440 -11.01 -20.96 6.00
N MET A 441 -10.35 -21.06 4.84
CA MET A 441 -8.90 -21.21 4.64
C MET A 441 -8.20 -22.45 5.26
N ASP A 442 -8.86 -23.22 6.12
CA ASP A 442 -8.25 -24.29 6.93
C ASP A 442 -8.63 -25.72 6.49
N SER A 443 -9.29 -25.93 5.35
CA SER A 443 -9.73 -27.28 4.92
C SER A 443 -9.81 -27.44 3.39
N GLU A 444 -9.54 -28.65 2.91
CA GLU A 444 -9.70 -29.01 1.50
C GLU A 444 -11.19 -29.12 1.10
N VAL A 445 -11.54 -28.55 -0.05
CA VAL A 445 -12.86 -28.60 -0.66
C VAL A 445 -13.05 -29.94 -1.36
N ALA A 446 -13.69 -30.88 -0.67
CA ALA A 446 -14.03 -32.19 -1.22
C ALA A 446 -15.08 -32.14 -2.35
N THR A 447 -15.84 -31.03 -2.47
CA THR A 447 -16.98 -30.92 -3.39
C THR A 447 -17.04 -29.55 -4.05
N ALA A 448 -16.89 -29.48 -5.38
CA ALA A 448 -16.96 -28.23 -6.13
C ALA A 448 -18.36 -28.01 -6.71
N PHE A 449 -18.99 -26.87 -6.39
CA PHE A 449 -20.21 -26.41 -7.07
C PHE A 449 -19.83 -25.60 -8.32
N LEU A 450 -20.42 -25.95 -9.47
CA LEU A 450 -20.31 -25.18 -10.73
C LEU A 450 -21.54 -24.29 -10.90
N PRO A 451 -21.45 -22.96 -10.69
CA PRO A 451 -22.58 -22.07 -10.87
C PRO A 451 -22.76 -21.70 -12.35
N VAL A 452 -23.73 -22.35 -13.02
CA VAL A 452 -24.17 -21.95 -14.36
C VAL A 452 -24.94 -20.63 -14.26
N TRP A 453 -24.35 -19.52 -14.72
CA TRP A 453 -25.01 -18.21 -14.75
C TRP A 453 -25.58 -17.86 -16.12
N SER A 454 -26.85 -18.23 -16.36
CA SER A 454 -27.71 -17.46 -17.27
C SER A 454 -29.21 -17.70 -17.01
N ARG A 455 -29.86 -16.70 -16.41
CA ARG A 455 -31.33 -16.47 -16.31
C ARG A 455 -32.12 -17.53 -15.51
N GLY A 456 -32.80 -17.08 -14.45
CA GLY A 456 -33.52 -17.97 -13.52
C GLY A 456 -35.02 -18.11 -13.77
N LEU A 457 -35.58 -19.20 -13.25
CA LEU A 457 -36.97 -19.36 -12.80
C LEU A 457 -37.04 -20.57 -11.84
N LEU A 458 -38.17 -20.73 -11.15
CA LEU A 458 -38.32 -21.48 -9.88
C LEU A 458 -38.36 -23.01 -9.98
N CYS A 459 -37.95 -23.66 -8.88
CA CYS A 459 -38.60 -24.77 -8.13
C CYS A 459 -37.63 -25.93 -7.76
N GLY A 460 -37.87 -26.60 -6.62
CA GLY A 460 -36.94 -27.54 -5.97
C GLY A 460 -37.41 -29.01 -5.95
N VAL A 461 -37.19 -29.68 -4.79
CA VAL A 461 -37.57 -31.09 -4.42
C VAL A 461 -36.55 -32.17 -4.87
N PHE A 462 -35.99 -33.09 -4.04
CA PHE A 462 -35.87 -33.25 -2.56
C PHE A 462 -34.91 -34.44 -2.24
N ARG A 463 -34.30 -34.54 -1.04
CA ARG A 463 -34.23 -35.83 -0.26
C ARG A 463 -33.81 -35.68 1.22
N HIS A 464 -34.47 -36.48 2.05
CA HIS A 464 -34.45 -36.72 3.52
C HIS A 464 -33.10 -36.53 4.28
N VAL A 465 -33.08 -36.22 5.59
CA VAL A 465 -33.72 -36.96 6.72
C VAL A 465 -34.41 -36.09 7.80
N GLN A 466 -35.35 -36.75 8.50
CA GLN A 466 -36.37 -36.37 9.50
C GLN A 466 -36.02 -35.34 10.61
N GLY A 467 -37.03 -34.56 11.03
CA GLY A 467 -37.05 -33.76 12.28
C GLY A 467 -38.07 -32.60 12.29
N MET A 468 -39.31 -32.84 12.75
CA MET A 468 -40.38 -31.82 12.98
C MET A 468 -40.41 -31.37 14.47
N PRO A 469 -41.22 -30.36 14.93
CA PRO A 469 -42.33 -29.61 14.28
C PRO A 469 -42.23 -28.05 14.31
N ILE A 470 -42.70 -27.31 13.28
CA ILE A 470 -44.00 -26.59 13.12
C ILE A 470 -44.33 -25.45 14.13
N MET A 471 -44.41 -24.20 13.63
CA MET A 471 -45.37 -23.08 13.93
C MET A 471 -44.79 -21.76 13.37
N SER A 472 -45.49 -20.70 12.93
CA SER A 472 -46.87 -20.49 12.42
C SER A 472 -46.90 -19.19 11.53
N LYS A 473 -48.03 -18.80 10.92
CA LYS A 473 -48.15 -17.67 9.95
C LYS A 473 -48.41 -16.29 10.60
N SER A 474 -47.97 -15.18 9.95
CA SER A 474 -48.64 -13.85 9.81
C SER A 474 -47.69 -12.73 9.29
N ASN A 475 -48.07 -11.58 8.69
CA ASN A 475 -49.16 -11.18 7.75
C ASN A 475 -48.95 -9.70 7.26
N TYR A 476 -49.46 -9.28 6.08
CA TYR A 476 -49.60 -7.87 5.53
C TYR A 476 -48.34 -6.98 5.20
N LEU A 477 -48.40 -5.86 4.41
CA LEU A 477 -48.89 -5.55 3.03
C LEU A 477 -48.42 -4.12 2.56
N CYS A 478 -48.43 -3.81 1.24
CA CYS A 478 -48.35 -2.48 0.55
C CYS A 478 -47.00 -1.70 0.49
N THR A 479 -46.62 -0.86 -0.52
CA THR A 479 -47.03 -0.59 -1.95
C THR A 479 -45.98 0.33 -2.65
N THR A 480 -45.68 0.16 -3.97
CA THR A 480 -45.68 1.20 -5.07
C THR A 480 -44.82 0.87 -6.32
N SER A 481 -45.48 0.91 -7.50
CA SER A 481 -45.09 1.49 -8.81
C SER A 481 -43.73 1.24 -9.52
N VAL A 482 -43.70 0.38 -10.56
CA VAL A 482 -42.83 0.50 -11.78
C VAL A 482 -43.56 -0.02 -13.05
N LEU A 483 -43.25 0.53 -14.22
CA LEU A 483 -43.87 0.28 -15.54
C LEU A 483 -43.96 -1.20 -15.98
N SER A 484 -45.01 -1.53 -16.74
CA SER A 484 -45.20 -2.84 -17.38
C SER A 484 -44.70 -2.86 -18.82
N LEU A 485 -43.67 -3.67 -19.09
CA LEU A 485 -43.18 -4.00 -20.44
C LEU A 485 -43.81 -5.34 -20.89
N ARG A 486 -44.74 -5.31 -21.86
CA ARG A 486 -45.31 -6.52 -22.47
C ARG A 486 -44.48 -6.97 -23.67
N ILE A 487 -43.66 -8.00 -23.49
CA ILE A 487 -43.00 -8.70 -24.61
C ILE A 487 -43.89 -9.89 -25.02
N LYS A 488 -44.49 -9.82 -26.22
CA LYS A 488 -45.12 -10.99 -26.87
C LYS A 488 -44.05 -11.79 -27.60
N TRP A 489 -43.95 -13.08 -27.29
CA TRP A 489 -43.11 -14.02 -28.04
C TRP A 489 -43.99 -14.74 -29.06
N HIS A 490 -43.70 -14.58 -30.35
CA HIS A 490 -44.12 -15.53 -31.37
C HIS A 490 -42.92 -16.43 -31.69
N ILE A 491 -43.15 -17.75 -31.66
CA ILE A 491 -42.18 -18.75 -32.08
C ILE A 491 -42.78 -19.43 -33.31
N ASP A 492 -42.18 -19.20 -34.47
CA ASP A 492 -42.43 -20.01 -35.66
C ASP A 492 -41.45 -21.21 -35.63
N PRO A 493 -41.92 -22.47 -35.66
CA PRO A 493 -41.04 -23.63 -35.55
C PRO A 493 -40.17 -23.94 -36.78
N SER A 494 -40.33 -23.22 -37.90
CA SER A 494 -39.90 -23.70 -39.23
C SER A 494 -38.53 -23.23 -39.75
N LEU A 495 -37.80 -22.33 -39.05
CA LEU A 495 -36.56 -21.74 -39.56
C LEU A 495 -35.35 -21.95 -38.64
N CYS A 496 -34.50 -22.92 -38.99
CA CYS A 496 -33.11 -22.96 -38.55
C CYS A 496 -32.27 -21.86 -39.25
N ASN A 497 -31.31 -21.29 -38.52
CA ASN A 497 -30.26 -20.41 -39.04
C ASN A 497 -30.69 -19.04 -39.63
N LEU A 498 -31.22 -18.15 -38.79
CA LEU A 498 -30.63 -16.81 -38.53
C LEU A 498 -31.39 -16.14 -37.36
N ARG A 499 -30.70 -15.34 -36.52
CA ARG A 499 -31.37 -14.45 -35.56
C ARG A 499 -30.82 -13.03 -35.68
N VAL A 500 -31.50 -12.22 -36.49
CA VAL A 500 -31.38 -10.76 -36.44
C VAL A 500 -32.33 -10.26 -35.35
N ILE A 501 -31.87 -9.35 -34.49
CA ILE A 501 -32.71 -8.64 -33.53
C ILE A 501 -32.82 -7.19 -34.00
N VAL A 502 -34.01 -6.77 -34.40
CA VAL A 502 -34.36 -5.36 -34.58
C VAL A 502 -35.20 -4.94 -33.38
N VAL A 503 -34.81 -3.84 -32.72
CA VAL A 503 -35.62 -3.21 -31.66
C VAL A 503 -35.92 -1.79 -32.10
N THR A 504 -37.19 -1.53 -32.38
CA THR A 504 -37.72 -0.17 -32.56
C THR A 504 -38.21 0.32 -31.19
N ILE A 505 -37.89 1.58 -30.85
CA ILE A 505 -38.34 2.20 -29.60
C ILE A 505 -39.40 3.24 -29.94
N THR A 506 -40.51 3.23 -29.20
CA THR A 506 -41.47 4.33 -29.07
C THR A 506 -41.68 4.58 -27.58
#